data_AF-A0A9D1G8J4-F1
#
_entry.id   AF-A0A9D1G8J4-F1
#
_cell.length_a   1.000
_cell.length_b   1.000
_cell.length_c   1.000
_cell.angle_alpha   90.00
_cell.angle_beta   90.00
_cell.angle_gamma   90.00
#
_symmetry.space_group_name_H-M   'P 1'
#
loop_
_entity.id
_entity.type
_entity.pdbx_description
1 polymer ?
#
loop_
_entity_poly.entity_id
_entity_poly.type
_entity_poly.pdbx_seq_one_letter_code
_entity_poly.pdbx_strand_id
1 'polypeptide(L)'
;MEANFRFHDAHIDKIITKGDKTKILFEKSWGSQIEMTFEKYVSYRVEPYDTLATDWWGDGSLFSKNGFWFLCNGEDVNTVDDAKNCGIYFSGKKVSYRVLPACY
;
A
#
# COMPACT_ATOMS: atom_id res chain seq x y z
N MET A 1 -10.56 -13.38 7.19
CA MET A 1 -9.81 -12.11 7.11
C MET A 1 -9.75 -11.56 8.52
N GLU A 2 -8.57 -11.33 9.07
CA GLU A 2 -8.42 -11.08 10.51
C GLU A 2 -8.25 -9.59 10.86
N ALA A 3 -7.98 -8.72 9.88
CA ALA A 3 -8.06 -7.27 10.01
C ALA A 3 -8.32 -6.64 8.63
N ASN A 4 -9.09 -5.54 8.57
CA ASN A 4 -9.29 -4.74 7.36
C ASN A 4 -9.32 -3.25 7.74
N PHE A 5 -8.36 -2.49 7.25
CA PHE A 5 -8.27 -1.04 7.40
C PHE A 5 -8.38 -0.38 6.04
N ARG A 6 -9.24 0.64 5.93
CA ARG A 6 -9.45 1.39 4.68
C ARG A 6 -8.70 2.72 4.69
N PHE A 7 -8.12 3.04 3.54
CA PHE A 7 -7.42 4.29 3.24
C PHE A 7 -8.17 4.97 2.10
N HIS A 8 -8.71 6.16 2.36
CA HIS A 8 -9.35 6.97 1.33
C HIS A 8 -8.32 7.86 0.62
N ASP A 9 -8.42 7.94 -0.71
CA ASP A 9 -7.66 8.87 -1.56
C ASP A 9 -6.15 8.89 -1.30
N ALA A 10 -5.54 7.71 -1.31
CA ALA A 10 -4.12 7.55 -1.03
C ALA A 10 -3.32 7.51 -2.34
N HIS A 11 -2.52 8.56 -2.56
CA HIS A 11 -1.57 8.66 -3.68
C HIS A 11 -0.17 8.33 -3.21
N ILE A 12 0.61 7.62 -4.02
CA ILE A 12 2.00 7.25 -3.67
C ILE A 12 2.96 8.34 -4.16
N ASP A 13 3.53 9.11 -3.24
CA ASP A 13 4.59 10.09 -3.52
C ASP A 13 5.92 9.37 -3.79
N LYS A 14 6.26 8.37 -2.97
CA LYS A 14 7.57 7.72 -3.05
C LYS A 14 7.59 6.30 -2.54
N ILE A 15 8.36 5.45 -3.22
CA ILE A 15 8.70 4.10 -2.77
C ILE A 15 10.21 4.02 -2.55
N ILE A 16 10.62 3.51 -1.39
CA ILE A 16 12.04 3.32 -1.03
C ILE A 16 12.25 1.89 -0.55
N THR A 17 13.01 1.11 -1.33
CA THR A 17 13.38 -0.26 -0.98
C THR A 17 14.83 -0.33 -0.51
N LYS A 18 15.07 -0.90 0.68
CA LYS A 18 16.40 -1.16 1.23
C LYS A 18 16.40 -2.49 1.98
N GLY A 19 17.17 -3.46 1.47
CA GLY A 19 17.23 -4.79 2.07
C GLY A 19 15.86 -5.48 2.03
N ASP A 20 15.41 -5.99 3.17
CA ASP A 20 14.11 -6.66 3.34
C ASP A 20 12.97 -5.70 3.71
N LYS A 21 13.13 -4.40 3.44
CA LYS A 21 12.15 -3.36 3.78
C LYS A 21 11.77 -2.53 2.56
N THR A 22 10.48 -2.30 2.39
CA THR A 22 9.94 -1.32 1.45
C THR A 22 9.10 -0.32 2.21
N LYS A 23 9.47 0.95 2.07
CA LYS A 23 8.74 2.09 2.59
C LYS A 23 7.93 2.74 1.47
N ILE A 24 6.69 3.07 1.79
CA ILE A 24 5.74 3.80 0.97
C ILE A 24 5.51 5.13 1.68
N LEU A 25 5.74 6.23 0.97
CA LEU A 25 5.36 7.55 1.38
C LEU A 25 4.14 7.95 0.55
N PHE A 26 3.05 8.25 1.23
CA PHE A 26 1.86 8.77 0.58
C PHE A 26 1.98 10.29 0.39
N GLU A 27 1.27 10.83 -0.58
CA GLU A 27 1.13 12.28 -0.73
C GLU A 27 0.51 12.88 0.54
N LYS A 28 0.82 14.16 0.77
CA LYS A 28 0.25 14.89 1.89
C LYS A 28 -1.23 15.12 1.63
N SER A 29 -2.06 14.82 2.62
CA SER A 29 -3.49 15.09 2.53
C SER A 29 -4.07 15.32 3.93
N TRP A 30 -5.09 16.17 4.03
CA TRP A 30 -5.80 16.50 5.27
C TRP A 30 -4.88 16.94 6.42
N GLY A 31 -3.82 17.70 6.10
CA GLY A 31 -2.83 18.18 7.09
C GLY A 31 -1.89 17.10 7.63
N SER A 32 -1.82 15.95 6.97
CA SER A 32 -1.03 14.80 7.39
C SER A 32 -0.30 14.15 6.21
N GLN A 33 0.72 13.36 6.51
CA GLN A 33 1.39 12.48 5.56
C GLN A 33 1.58 11.10 6.20
N ILE A 34 1.25 10.05 5.45
CA ILE A 34 1.40 8.68 5.94
C ILE A 34 2.70 8.10 5.39
N GLU A 35 3.51 7.55 6.28
CA GLU A 35 4.65 6.71 5.94
C GLU A 35 4.32 5.28 6.37
N MET A 36 4.29 4.34 5.43
CA MET A 36 4.06 2.92 5.69
C MET A 36 5.30 2.10 5.34
N THR A 37 5.64 1.10 6.14
CA THR A 37 6.79 0.23 5.89
C THR A 37 6.39 -1.24 6.00
N PHE A 38 6.62 -1.98 4.92
CA PHE A 38 6.56 -3.44 4.88
C PHE A 38 7.95 -4.02 5.11
N GLU A 39 8.03 -5.09 5.91
CA GLU A 39 9.29 -5.80 6.18
C GLU A 39 9.14 -7.31 6.04
N LYS A 40 10.26 -7.95 5.66
CA LYS A 40 10.46 -9.40 5.48
C LYS A 40 9.58 -10.03 4.40
N TYR A 41 10.24 -10.66 3.41
CA TYR A 41 9.58 -11.28 2.25
C TYR A 41 8.67 -10.28 1.52
N VAL A 42 9.19 -9.08 1.30
CA VAL A 42 8.43 -7.99 0.71
C VAL A 42 8.23 -8.23 -0.78
N SER A 43 7.00 -8.04 -1.25
CA SER A 43 6.65 -8.07 -2.67
C SER A 43 5.72 -6.91 -2.96
N TYR A 44 5.87 -6.27 -4.11
CA TYR A 44 4.94 -5.24 -4.54
C TYR A 44 4.86 -5.17 -6.07
N ARG A 45 3.75 -4.65 -6.56
CA ARG A 45 3.55 -4.25 -7.96
C ARG A 45 2.94 -2.87 -7.98
N VAL A 46 3.42 -2.05 -8.90
CA VAL A 46 2.79 -0.80 -9.32
C VAL A 46 2.78 -0.87 -10.85
N GLU A 47 1.61 -1.04 -11.46
CA GLU A 47 1.47 -1.06 -12.92
C GLU A 47 1.76 0.33 -13.54
N PRO A 48 2.20 0.40 -14.81
CA PRO A 48 2.96 1.54 -15.31
C PRO A 48 2.12 2.81 -15.49
N TYR A 49 2.81 3.90 -15.19
CA TYR A 49 2.46 5.32 -15.16
C TYR A 49 1.91 5.94 -16.47
N ASP A 50 1.63 5.18 -17.55
CA ASP A 50 1.61 5.76 -18.91
C ASP A 50 0.34 5.58 -19.76
N THR A 51 -0.78 5.05 -19.26
CA THR A 51 -2.02 5.07 -20.07
C THR A 51 -3.32 5.33 -19.31
N LEU A 52 -3.28 5.92 -18.11
CA LEU A 52 -4.38 6.58 -17.35
C LEU A 52 -3.94 6.54 -15.88
N ALA A 53 -4.11 7.64 -15.14
CA ALA A 53 -3.63 7.81 -13.77
C ALA A 53 -4.01 6.61 -12.85
N THR A 54 -3.02 5.79 -12.51
CA THR A 54 -3.13 4.60 -11.65
C THR A 54 -2.09 4.66 -10.51
N ASP A 55 -1.74 5.85 -10.05
CA ASP A 55 -1.01 6.11 -8.80
C ASP A 55 -1.96 6.35 -7.61
N TRP A 56 -3.26 6.15 -7.84
CA TRP A 56 -4.36 6.45 -6.93
C TRP A 56 -5.09 5.18 -6.48
N TRP A 57 -5.30 5.05 -5.17
CA TRP A 57 -6.34 4.20 -4.63
C TRP A 57 -7.54 5.07 -4.22
N GLY A 58 -8.67 4.89 -4.89
CA GLY A 58 -9.96 5.45 -4.42
C GLY A 58 -10.43 4.81 -3.12
N ASP A 59 -10.03 3.54 -2.90
CA ASP A 59 -10.16 2.83 -1.62
C ASP A 59 -8.99 1.84 -1.51
N GLY A 60 -8.00 2.15 -0.68
CA GLY A 60 -6.92 1.22 -0.33
C GLY A 60 -7.30 0.38 0.87
N SER A 61 -7.08 -0.93 0.83
CA SER A 61 -7.37 -1.84 1.93
C SER A 61 -6.11 -2.56 2.42
N LEU A 62 -5.82 -2.43 3.72
CA LEU A 62 -4.77 -3.15 4.42
C LEU A 62 -5.38 -4.32 5.22
N PHE A 63 -4.94 -5.53 4.93
CA PHE A 63 -5.44 -6.74 5.60
C PHE A 63 -4.37 -7.81 5.79
N SER A 64 -4.66 -8.77 6.66
CA SER A 64 -3.79 -9.91 6.93
C SER A 64 -4.38 -11.21 6.39
N LYS A 65 -3.52 -12.05 5.79
CA LYS A 65 -3.85 -13.38 5.26
C LYS A 65 -2.62 -14.28 5.24
N ASN A 66 -2.74 -15.54 5.63
CA ASN A 66 -1.66 -16.54 5.60
C ASN A 66 -0.34 -16.07 6.28
N GLY A 67 -0.46 -15.27 7.34
CA GLY A 67 0.67 -14.70 8.07
C GLY A 67 1.44 -13.62 7.29
N PHE A 68 0.83 -12.99 6.29
CA PHE A 68 1.33 -11.82 5.58
C PHE A 68 0.33 -10.66 5.71
N TRP A 69 0.85 -9.44 5.59
CA TRP A 69 0.09 -8.22 5.41
C TRP A 69 0.05 -7.88 3.92
N PHE A 70 -1.09 -7.36 3.47
CA PHE A 70 -1.35 -6.94 2.10
C PHE A 70 -2.00 -5.57 2.08
N LEU A 71 -1.59 -4.73 1.15
CA LEU A 71 -2.21 -3.46 0.81
C LEU A 71 -2.49 -3.45 -0.69
N CYS A 72 -3.74 -3.30 -1.09
CA CYS A 72 -4.17 -3.20 -2.48
C CYS A 72 -5.48 -2.39 -2.56
N ASN A 73 -6.09 -2.28 -3.74
CA ASN A 73 -7.44 -1.72 -3.86
C ASN A 73 -8.45 -2.55 -3.04
N GLY A 74 -9.46 -1.87 -2.49
CA GLY A 74 -10.54 -2.49 -1.72
C GLY A 74 -11.32 -3.54 -2.50
N GLU A 75 -11.45 -3.36 -3.81
CA GLU A 75 -12.10 -4.32 -4.72
C GLU A 75 -11.28 -5.61 -4.90
N ASP A 76 -9.95 -5.51 -4.74
CA ASP A 76 -9.00 -6.61 -4.98
C ASP A 76 -8.77 -7.50 -3.73
N VAL A 77 -9.35 -7.13 -2.60
CA VAL A 77 -9.16 -7.81 -1.31
C VAL A 77 -9.47 -9.32 -1.36
N ASN A 78 -10.44 -9.71 -2.20
CA ASN A 78 -10.85 -11.11 -2.37
C ASN A 78 -10.10 -11.84 -3.49
N THR A 79 -9.38 -11.13 -4.36
CA THR A 79 -8.68 -11.69 -5.53
C THR A 79 -7.16 -11.76 -5.32
N VAL A 80 -6.64 -11.19 -4.23
CA VAL A 80 -5.20 -11.10 -3.92
C VAL A 80 -4.46 -12.44 -3.78
N ASP A 81 -5.16 -13.57 -3.66
CA ASP A 81 -4.52 -14.90 -3.64
C ASP A 81 -3.68 -15.11 -4.90
N ASP A 82 -4.10 -14.48 -5.99
CA ASP A 82 -3.33 -14.27 -7.20
C ASP A 82 -2.84 -12.84 -7.25
N ALA A 83 -1.89 -12.41 -6.39
CA ALA A 83 -1.28 -11.08 -6.41
C ALA A 83 -0.73 -10.63 -7.79
N LYS A 84 -0.73 -11.53 -8.78
CA LYS A 84 -0.53 -11.25 -10.21
C LYS A 84 -1.70 -10.53 -10.90
N ASN A 85 -2.88 -10.50 -10.31
CA ASN A 85 -4.11 -9.94 -10.88
C ASN A 85 -4.50 -8.60 -10.24
N CYS A 86 -3.84 -8.17 -9.16
CA CYS A 86 -4.01 -6.84 -8.58
C CYS A 86 -3.09 -5.85 -9.29
N GLY A 87 -3.63 -4.76 -9.81
CA GLY A 87 -2.84 -3.75 -10.54
C GLY A 87 -1.80 -3.05 -9.66
N ILE A 88 -2.16 -2.74 -8.41
CA ILE A 88 -1.24 -2.15 -7.42
C ILE A 88 -1.37 -2.93 -6.12
N TYR A 89 -0.27 -3.44 -5.60
CA TYR A 89 -0.25 -4.08 -4.29
C TYR A 89 1.10 -3.97 -3.60
N PHE A 90 1.09 -4.10 -2.27
CA PHE A 90 2.25 -4.31 -1.41
C PHE A 90 1.98 -5.45 -0.43
N SER A 91 3.01 -6.23 -0.11
CA SER A 91 2.91 -7.27 0.89
C SER A 91 4.21 -7.51 1.66
N GLY A 92 4.10 -8.08 2.85
CA GLY A 92 5.24 -8.44 3.70
C GLY A 92 4.80 -9.15 4.99
N LYS A 93 5.73 -9.72 5.76
CA LYS A 93 5.39 -10.37 7.05
C LYS A 93 5.09 -9.38 8.17
N LYS A 94 5.59 -8.15 8.07
CA LYS A 94 5.35 -7.08 9.03
C LYS A 94 4.96 -5.81 8.31
N VAL A 95 4.06 -5.05 8.92
CA VAL A 95 3.71 -3.71 8.49
C VAL A 95 3.77 -2.77 9.69
N SER A 96 4.23 -1.55 9.46
CA SER A 96 4.12 -0.44 10.42
C SER A 96 3.77 0.83 9.67
N TYR A 97 3.14 1.78 10.33
CA TYR A 97 2.86 3.09 9.75
C TYR A 97 3.09 4.20 10.77
N ARG A 98 3.31 5.41 10.25
CA ARG A 98 3.41 6.66 11.00
C ARG A 98 2.58 7.71 10.29
N VAL A 99 1.85 8.50 11.06
CA VAL A 99 1.16 9.70 10.58
C VAL A 99 1.99 10.89 11.00
N LEU A 100 2.47 11.67 10.04
CA LEU A 100 3.28 12.85 10.24
C LEU A 100 2.40 14.09 9.99
N PRO A 101 2.39 15.10 10.87
CA PRO A 101 1.79 16.39 10.55
C PRO A 101 2.47 16.97 9.31
N ALA A 102 1.68 17.46 8.35
CA ALA A 102 2.20 17.99 7.11
C ALA A 102 1.43 19.24 6.66
N CYS A 103 2.16 20.31 6.35
CA CYS A 103 1.61 21.45 5.62
C CYS A 103 1.67 21.15 4.12
N TYR A 104 0.64 21.60 3.38
CA TYR A 104 0.59 21.52 1.92
C TYR A 104 1.78 22.28 1.29
#